data_AF-A0A535NPX5-F1
#
_entry.id   AF-A0A535NPX5-F1
#
_cell.length_a   1.000
_cell.length_b   1.000
_cell.length_c   1.000
_cell.angle_alpha   90.00
_cell.angle_beta   90.00
_cell.angle_gamma   90.00
#
_symmetry.space_group_name_H-M   'P 1'
#
loop_
_entity.id
_entity.type
_entity.pdbx_description
1 polymer ?
#
loop_
_entity_poly.entity_id
_entity_poly.type
_entity_poly.pdbx_seq_one_letter_code
_entity_poly.pdbx_strand_id
1 'polypeptide(L)'
;MRLSTLGKVGAAIAVVAVLAAVGGVTLIIHGRPQALGLAQTAPKSPAPSPSPDDPLALACRRPAVPGNSTPGIDGLWTTQPGSVVGYRAHEKFAELTSPHEAVARTERLNGWILVATSAGSIQLLTGCIAVDVRTLHSIDELPGFNTADRDRSANEMLGAYSHPFVIFQPYPVSLALDPSSTAVQHVRLAGDLQIREVAKQSTFALDVRLKDNQLSAAGNTMVQVGDFGVEVPQEAGGFVRVDPQITLEVSLVLLKV
;
A
#
# COMPACT_ATOMS: atom_id res chain seq x y z
N MET A 1 -22.84 -49.32 -21.06
CA MET A 1 -23.98 -48.43 -20.70
C MET A 1 -23.94 -47.19 -21.57
N ARG A 2 -24.87 -47.09 -22.54
CA ARG A 2 -25.01 -45.89 -23.40
C ARG A 2 -25.87 -44.89 -22.64
N LEU A 3 -25.29 -43.78 -22.16
CA LEU A 3 -26.07 -42.66 -21.62
C LEU A 3 -27.05 -42.19 -22.72
N SER A 4 -28.34 -42.26 -22.41
CA SER A 4 -29.41 -41.76 -23.27
C SER A 4 -29.17 -40.28 -23.56
N THR A 5 -29.53 -39.84 -24.76
CA THR A 5 -29.31 -38.48 -25.27
C THR A 5 -29.83 -37.39 -24.34
N LEU A 6 -30.87 -37.65 -23.54
CA LEU A 6 -31.36 -36.72 -22.50
C LEU A 6 -30.36 -36.46 -21.36
N GLY A 7 -29.59 -37.46 -20.93
CA GLY A 7 -28.58 -37.30 -19.86
C GLY A 7 -27.37 -36.45 -20.31
N LYS A 8 -27.06 -36.46 -21.61
CA LYS A 8 -25.98 -35.65 -22.19
C LYS A 8 -26.35 -34.17 -22.32
N VAL A 9 -27.62 -33.88 -22.62
CA VAL A 9 -28.12 -32.50 -22.71
C VAL A 9 -28.16 -31.84 -21.33
N GLY A 10 -28.59 -32.56 -20.28
CA GLY A 10 -28.56 -32.05 -18.90
C GLY A 10 -27.15 -31.73 -18.40
N ALA A 11 -26.18 -32.60 -18.70
CA ALA A 11 -24.77 -32.38 -18.33
C ALA A 11 -24.14 -31.19 -19.08
N ALA A 12 -24.46 -30.99 -20.35
CA ALA A 12 -23.96 -29.86 -21.13
C ALA A 12 -24.50 -28.51 -20.63
N ILE A 13 -25.78 -28.45 -20.26
CA ILE A 13 -26.40 -27.23 -19.70
C ILE A 13 -25.80 -26.89 -18.34
N ALA A 14 -25.54 -27.89 -17.48
CA ALA A 14 -24.91 -27.68 -16.19
C ALA A 14 -23.45 -27.16 -16.31
N VAL A 15 -22.67 -27.68 -17.27
CA VAL A 15 -21.29 -27.22 -17.50
C VAL A 15 -21.26 -25.78 -18.04
N VAL A 16 -22.17 -25.42 -18.96
CA VAL A 16 -22.27 -24.05 -19.47
C VAL A 16 -22.70 -23.07 -18.37
N ALA A 17 -23.63 -23.45 -17.50
CA ALA A 17 -24.04 -22.63 -16.35
C ALA A 17 -22.90 -22.43 -15.33
N VAL A 18 -22.10 -23.47 -15.06
CA VAL A 18 -20.91 -23.36 -14.20
C VAL A 18 -19.82 -22.50 -14.84
N LEU A 19 -19.56 -22.62 -16.14
CA LEU A 19 -18.60 -21.78 -16.85
C LEU A 19 -19.06 -20.32 -16.95
N ALA A 20 -20.36 -20.06 -17.08
CA ALA A 20 -20.92 -18.72 -17.03
C ALA A 20 -20.86 -18.12 -15.62
N ALA A 21 -21.09 -18.93 -14.58
CA ALA A 21 -20.95 -18.50 -13.18
C ALA A 21 -19.48 -18.26 -12.81
N VAL A 22 -18.56 -19.15 -13.21
CA VAL A 22 -17.12 -18.98 -13.02
C VAL A 22 -16.59 -17.82 -13.83
N GLY A 23 -17.04 -17.65 -15.08
CA GLY A 23 -16.71 -16.52 -15.96
C GLY A 23 -17.24 -15.18 -15.44
N GLY A 24 -18.45 -15.18 -14.87
CA GLY A 24 -19.02 -14.00 -14.21
C GLY A 24 -18.30 -13.64 -12.91
N VAL A 25 -17.94 -14.64 -12.09
CA VAL A 25 -17.16 -14.47 -10.86
C VAL A 25 -15.74 -14.03 -11.18
N THR A 26 -15.09 -14.57 -12.23
CA THR A 26 -13.78 -14.08 -12.65
C THR A 26 -13.86 -12.66 -13.17
N LEU A 27 -14.82 -12.28 -14.01
CA LEU A 27 -14.95 -10.88 -14.48
C LEU A 27 -15.20 -9.89 -13.32
N ILE A 28 -15.96 -10.28 -12.29
CA ILE A 28 -16.20 -9.44 -11.10
C ILE A 28 -14.95 -9.35 -10.20
N ILE A 29 -14.14 -10.41 -10.12
CA ILE A 29 -12.88 -10.43 -9.34
C ILE A 29 -11.73 -9.74 -10.10
N HIS A 30 -11.72 -9.77 -11.44
CA HIS A 30 -10.65 -9.20 -12.27
C HIS A 30 -10.81 -7.68 -12.48
N GLY A 31 -11.98 -7.09 -12.22
CA GLY A 31 -12.19 -5.65 -12.28
C GLY A 31 -11.80 -4.88 -11.01
N ARG A 32 -11.53 -5.58 -9.89
CA ARG A 32 -11.17 -4.93 -8.62
C ARG A 32 -9.66 -4.96 -8.41
N PRO A 33 -9.02 -3.81 -8.15
CA PRO A 33 -7.60 -3.78 -7.82
C PRO A 33 -7.30 -4.68 -6.61
N GLN A 34 -6.37 -5.62 -6.81
CA GLN A 34 -5.90 -6.51 -5.74
C GLN A 34 -5.15 -5.70 -4.69
N ALA A 35 -5.28 -6.04 -3.40
CA ALA A 35 -4.50 -5.39 -2.35
C ALA A 35 -2.99 -5.49 -2.62
N LEU A 36 -2.23 -4.48 -2.18
CA LEU A 36 -0.78 -4.50 -2.32
C LEU A 36 -0.16 -5.70 -1.58
N GLY A 37 0.57 -6.52 -2.33
CA GLY A 37 1.37 -7.62 -1.81
C GLY A 37 2.86 -7.35 -1.90
N LEU A 38 3.68 -8.31 -1.46
CA LEU A 38 5.14 -8.21 -1.55
C LEU A 38 5.55 -7.99 -3.01
N ALA A 39 6.28 -6.90 -3.26
CA ALA A 39 6.86 -6.63 -4.56
C ALA A 39 7.73 -7.81 -5.03
N GLN A 40 7.68 -8.09 -6.33
CA GLN A 40 8.62 -9.01 -6.96
C GLN A 40 9.99 -8.34 -7.02
N THR A 41 11.06 -9.15 -7.01
CA THR A 41 12.43 -8.66 -6.87
C THR A 41 12.76 -7.59 -7.92
N ALA A 42 13.01 -6.36 -7.50
CA ALA A 42 13.38 -5.27 -8.41
C ALA A 42 14.83 -5.46 -8.91
N PRO A 43 15.18 -4.96 -10.12
CA PRO A 43 16.56 -4.90 -10.59
C PRO A 43 17.46 -4.23 -9.55
N LYS A 44 18.60 -4.85 -9.25
CA LYS A 44 19.46 -4.52 -8.11
C LYS A 44 20.24 -3.20 -8.22
N SER A 45 20.00 -2.42 -9.27
CA SER A 45 20.70 -1.15 -9.46
C SER A 45 20.08 -0.13 -8.49
N PRO A 46 20.83 0.38 -7.51
CA PRO A 46 20.30 1.39 -6.59
C PRO A 46 19.77 2.57 -7.38
N ALA A 47 18.63 3.12 -6.95
CA ALA A 47 18.19 4.40 -7.49
C ALA A 47 19.28 5.47 -7.27
N PRO A 48 19.44 6.41 -8.22
CA PRO A 48 20.25 7.58 -7.98
C PRO A 48 19.80 8.27 -6.69
N SER A 49 20.75 8.74 -5.89
CA SER A 49 20.39 9.50 -4.69
C SER A 49 19.57 10.73 -5.11
N PRO A 50 18.43 11.00 -4.46
CA PRO A 50 17.64 12.19 -4.73
C PRO A 50 18.48 13.45 -4.49
N SER A 51 18.16 14.52 -5.22
CA SER A 51 18.77 15.82 -5.01
C SER A 51 18.62 16.25 -3.53
N PRO A 52 19.64 16.82 -2.88
CA PRO A 52 19.51 17.32 -1.51
C PRO A 52 18.37 18.32 -1.29
N ASP A 53 17.97 19.03 -2.36
CA ASP A 53 16.90 20.03 -2.36
C ASP A 53 15.55 19.49 -2.85
N ASP A 54 15.43 18.19 -3.12
CA ASP A 54 14.14 17.57 -3.43
C ASP A 54 13.18 17.67 -2.22
N PRO A 55 12.00 18.31 -2.35
CA PRO A 55 11.05 18.46 -1.25
C PRO A 55 10.69 17.13 -0.56
N LEU A 56 10.58 16.04 -1.32
CA LEU A 56 10.26 14.72 -0.76
C LEU A 56 11.45 14.13 0.02
N ALA A 57 12.67 14.41 -0.41
CA ALA A 57 13.90 14.08 0.33
C ALA A 57 14.05 14.93 1.61
N LEU A 58 13.59 16.18 1.60
CA LEU A 58 13.57 17.05 2.76
C LEU A 58 12.53 16.62 3.80
N ALA A 59 11.35 16.17 3.37
CA ALA A 59 10.28 15.68 4.24
C ALA A 59 10.71 14.47 5.09
N CYS A 60 11.48 13.55 4.49
CA CYS A 60 12.11 12.44 5.19
C CYS A 60 13.63 12.48 5.03
N ARG A 61 14.26 13.50 5.62
CA ARG A 61 15.72 13.67 5.56
C ARG A 61 16.43 12.44 6.12
N ARG A 62 17.24 11.80 5.29
CA ARG A 62 18.07 10.65 5.69
C ARG A 62 19.14 11.07 6.69
N PRO A 63 19.37 10.29 7.76
CA PRO A 63 20.49 10.55 8.66
C PRO A 63 21.81 10.32 7.93
N ALA A 64 22.83 11.10 8.29
CA ALA A 64 24.19 10.82 7.87
C ALA A 64 24.68 9.58 8.62
N VAL A 65 24.77 8.44 7.93
CA VAL A 65 25.34 7.21 8.47
C VAL A 65 26.69 6.96 7.77
N PRO A 66 27.76 6.59 8.49
CA PRO A 66 29.03 6.23 7.87
C PRO A 66 28.82 5.16 6.80
N GLY A 67 29.37 5.38 5.60
CA GLY A 67 29.21 4.49 4.46
C GLY A 67 29.65 3.05 4.76
N ASN A 68 28.88 2.09 4.22
CA ASN A 68 29.03 0.64 4.32
C ASN A 68 30.43 0.10 4.69
N SER A 69 30.54 -0.46 5.90
CA SER A 69 31.50 -1.54 6.16
C SER A 69 31.02 -2.63 7.10
N THR A 70 29.80 -2.56 7.64
CA THR A 70 29.29 -3.61 8.54
C THR A 70 28.64 -4.73 7.74
N PRO A 71 29.18 -5.97 7.76
CA PRO A 71 28.53 -7.13 7.17
C PRO A 71 27.16 -7.39 7.85
N GLY A 72 26.25 -8.05 7.14
CA GLY A 72 24.93 -8.41 7.66
C GLY A 72 23.87 -7.32 7.47
N ILE A 73 22.80 -7.38 8.29
CA ILE A 73 21.58 -6.58 8.12
C ILE A 73 21.66 -5.17 8.71
N ASP A 74 22.64 -4.92 9.59
CA ASP A 74 22.78 -3.67 10.34
C ASP A 74 23.13 -2.52 9.40
N GLY A 75 22.36 -1.44 9.45
CA GLY A 75 22.62 -0.25 8.67
C GLY A 75 21.36 0.46 8.20
N LEU A 76 21.58 1.42 7.31
CA LEU A 76 20.53 2.22 6.71
C LEU A 76 19.98 1.49 5.49
N TRP A 77 18.66 1.34 5.42
CA TRP A 77 17.93 0.79 4.29
C TRP A 77 17.08 1.88 3.68
N THR A 78 17.04 1.96 2.35
CA THR A 78 16.32 3.04 1.63
C THR A 78 15.38 2.47 0.60
N THR A 79 14.22 3.10 0.45
CA THR A 79 13.22 2.71 -0.54
C THR A 79 13.78 2.79 -1.96
N GLN A 80 13.39 1.85 -2.79
CA GLN A 80 13.81 1.72 -4.18
C GLN A 80 12.61 1.85 -5.12
N PRO A 81 12.85 2.11 -6.43
CA PRO A 81 11.84 1.99 -7.47
C PRO A 81 11.12 0.65 -7.41
N GLY A 82 9.83 0.66 -7.74
CA GLY A 82 8.92 -0.48 -7.52
C GLY A 82 8.27 -0.50 -6.14
N SER A 83 8.61 0.46 -5.27
CA SER A 83 7.80 0.74 -4.07
C SER A 83 6.52 1.48 -4.48
N VAL A 84 5.40 1.06 -3.91
CA VAL A 84 4.04 1.57 -4.17
C VAL A 84 3.33 1.76 -2.84
N VAL A 85 2.56 2.83 -2.72
CA VAL A 85 1.69 3.10 -1.58
C VAL A 85 0.34 3.58 -2.08
N GLY A 86 -0.72 3.38 -1.30
CA GLY A 86 -2.06 3.76 -1.71
C GLY A 86 -3.08 3.70 -0.59
N TYR A 87 -4.33 3.95 -0.98
CA TYR A 87 -5.47 3.78 -0.09
C TYR A 87 -6.59 2.98 -0.75
N ARG A 88 -7.47 2.46 0.09
CA ARG A 88 -8.70 1.77 -0.28
C ARG A 88 -9.86 2.35 0.52
N ALA A 89 -10.85 2.91 -0.18
CA ALA A 89 -12.02 3.54 0.40
C ALA A 89 -13.28 2.80 0.01
N HIS A 90 -14.14 2.47 0.97
CA HIS A 90 -15.44 1.87 0.68
C HIS A 90 -16.43 2.96 0.29
N GLU A 91 -17.02 2.82 -0.88
CA GLU A 91 -17.96 3.79 -1.45
C GLU A 91 -19.32 3.12 -1.71
N LYS A 92 -20.39 3.86 -1.45
CA LYS A 92 -21.74 3.49 -1.84
C LYS A 92 -22.27 4.54 -2.80
N PHE A 93 -22.62 4.10 -4.00
CA PHE A 93 -23.30 4.94 -5.00
C PHE A 93 -24.80 4.69 -4.97
N ALA A 94 -25.61 5.72 -5.20
CA ALA A 94 -27.06 5.59 -5.19
C ALA A 94 -27.59 4.71 -6.33
N GLU A 95 -26.98 4.76 -7.51
CA GLU A 95 -27.37 3.93 -8.66
C GLU A 95 -26.76 2.51 -8.65
N LEU A 96 -25.82 2.21 -7.74
CA LEU A 96 -25.18 0.91 -7.65
C LEU A 96 -25.70 0.10 -6.47
N THR A 97 -26.11 -1.13 -6.75
CA THR A 97 -26.65 -2.05 -5.74
C THR A 97 -25.57 -2.63 -4.82
N SER A 98 -24.30 -2.57 -5.22
CA SER A 98 -23.17 -3.17 -4.50
C SER A 98 -22.15 -2.11 -4.08
N PRO A 99 -21.59 -2.18 -2.87
CA PRO A 99 -20.50 -1.31 -2.46
C PRO A 99 -19.31 -1.46 -3.41
N HIS A 100 -18.76 -0.31 -3.78
CA HIS A 100 -17.57 -0.15 -4.59
C HIS A 100 -16.37 0.14 -3.68
N GLU A 101 -15.17 -0.15 -4.16
CA GLU A 101 -13.96 0.11 -3.40
C GLU A 101 -13.01 0.96 -4.25
N ALA A 102 -12.93 2.24 -3.92
CA ALA A 102 -12.03 3.18 -4.55
C ALA A 102 -10.60 2.89 -4.15
N VAL A 103 -9.72 2.74 -5.15
CA VAL A 103 -8.30 2.43 -4.95
C VAL A 103 -7.46 3.44 -5.71
N ALA A 104 -6.61 4.16 -4.99
CA ALA A 104 -5.61 5.03 -5.61
C ALA A 104 -4.22 4.71 -5.09
N ARG A 105 -3.23 4.82 -5.98
CA ARG A 105 -1.83 4.49 -5.71
C ARG A 105 -0.87 5.53 -6.24
N THR A 106 0.33 5.56 -5.65
CA THR A 106 1.46 6.33 -6.15
C THR A 106 2.78 5.57 -5.92
N GLU A 107 3.74 5.83 -6.80
CA GLU A 107 5.14 5.40 -6.69
C GLU A 107 6.06 6.55 -6.25
N ARG A 108 5.52 7.76 -6.03
CA ARG A 108 6.28 8.93 -5.59
C ARG A 108 6.38 8.94 -4.08
N LEU A 109 7.30 8.14 -3.58
CA LEU A 109 7.67 8.11 -2.17
C LEU A 109 9.20 8.16 -2.01
N ASN A 110 9.63 8.61 -0.83
CA ASN A 110 11.00 8.49 -0.38
C ASN A 110 10.99 8.01 1.06
N GLY A 111 11.86 7.07 1.40
CA GLY A 111 11.92 6.60 2.75
C GLY A 111 13.15 5.80 3.10
N TRP A 112 13.32 5.60 4.39
CA TRP A 112 14.45 4.91 4.96
C TRP A 112 14.13 4.34 6.34
N ILE A 113 14.87 3.30 6.72
CA ILE A 113 14.86 2.73 8.07
C ILE A 113 16.30 2.47 8.52
N LEU A 114 16.56 2.62 9.82
CA LEU A 114 17.84 2.28 10.44
C LEU A 114 17.66 1.03 11.29
N VAL A 115 18.43 -0.01 10.98
CA VAL A 115 18.37 -1.31 11.64
C VAL A 115 19.70 -1.61 12.32
N ALA A 116 19.65 -2.23 13.50
CA ALA A 116 20.82 -2.77 14.19
C ALA A 116 20.49 -4.13 14.82
N THR A 117 21.50 -4.96 15.03
CA THR A 117 21.35 -6.22 15.76
C THR A 117 21.87 -6.04 17.18
N SER A 118 21.05 -6.41 18.16
CA SER A 118 21.44 -6.40 19.57
C SER A 118 20.93 -7.66 20.25
N ALA A 119 21.81 -8.33 20.99
CA ALA A 119 21.49 -9.57 21.73
C ALA A 119 20.75 -10.63 20.88
N GLY A 120 21.13 -10.77 19.60
CA GLY A 120 20.52 -11.73 18.68
C GLY A 120 19.13 -11.36 18.15
N SER A 121 18.65 -10.14 18.43
CA SER A 121 17.38 -9.61 17.91
C SER A 121 17.62 -8.43 16.97
N ILE A 122 16.78 -8.33 15.92
CA ILE A 122 16.77 -7.20 15.02
C ILE A 122 16.08 -6.02 15.72
N GLN A 123 16.71 -4.86 15.75
CA GLN A 123 16.15 -3.61 16.27
C GLN A 123 15.89 -2.67 15.10
N LEU A 124 14.64 -2.25 14.92
CA LEU A 124 14.33 -1.04 14.18
C LEU A 124 14.63 0.13 15.12
N LEU A 125 15.63 0.94 14.79
CA LEU A 125 16.03 2.08 15.62
C LEU A 125 15.20 3.32 15.33
N THR A 126 14.90 3.57 14.05
CA THR A 126 14.10 4.69 13.58
C THR A 126 13.84 4.53 12.08
N GLY A 127 12.95 5.34 11.51
CA GLY A 127 12.72 5.41 10.08
C GLY A 127 11.85 6.61 9.72
N CYS A 128 11.67 6.82 8.43
CA CYS A 128 10.77 7.81 7.89
C CYS A 128 10.36 7.40 6.48
N ILE A 129 9.06 7.34 6.19
CA ILE A 129 8.52 7.17 4.84
C ILE A 129 7.64 8.38 4.53
N ALA A 130 7.99 9.16 3.50
CA ALA A 130 7.20 10.26 2.99
C ALA A 130 6.60 9.90 1.63
N VAL A 131 5.34 10.24 1.44
CA VAL A 131 4.56 9.92 0.24
C VAL A 131 4.02 11.21 -0.35
N ASP A 132 4.27 11.46 -1.63
CA ASP A 132 3.71 12.60 -2.36
C ASP A 132 2.27 12.30 -2.81
N VAL A 133 1.30 12.74 -2.01
CA VAL A 133 -0.12 12.46 -2.25
C VAL A 133 -0.68 13.19 -3.46
N ARG A 134 0.02 14.21 -3.98
CA ARG A 134 -0.39 14.93 -5.21
C ARG A 134 -0.43 14.04 -6.45
N THR A 135 0.23 12.90 -6.36
CA THR A 135 0.46 11.97 -7.47
C THR A 135 -0.33 10.67 -7.31
N LEU A 136 -1.24 10.62 -6.33
CA LEU A 136 -2.21 9.53 -6.21
C LEU A 136 -3.05 9.46 -7.49
N HIS A 137 -3.17 8.26 -8.01
CA HIS A 137 -3.96 7.97 -9.20
C HIS A 137 -4.87 6.77 -8.97
N SER A 138 -6.13 6.94 -9.34
CA SER A 138 -7.17 5.91 -9.27
C SER A 138 -6.89 4.78 -10.25
N ILE A 139 -6.96 3.53 -9.76
CA ILE A 139 -6.68 2.33 -10.56
C ILE A 139 -7.85 1.34 -10.61
N ASP A 140 -8.92 1.60 -9.86
CA ASP A 140 -10.20 0.90 -10.01
C ASP A 140 -10.97 1.44 -11.21
N GLU A 141 -11.92 0.63 -11.66
CA GLU A 141 -12.83 0.93 -12.74
C GLU A 141 -14.26 0.96 -12.22
N LEU A 142 -14.98 2.04 -12.55
CA LEU A 142 -16.39 2.19 -12.24
C LEU A 142 -17.17 2.38 -13.56
N PRO A 143 -18.06 1.43 -13.93
CA PRO A 143 -18.77 1.50 -15.20
C PRO A 143 -19.54 2.81 -15.37
N GLY A 144 -19.22 3.56 -16.44
CA GLY A 144 -19.89 4.83 -16.75
C GLY A 144 -19.32 6.06 -16.03
N PHE A 145 -18.26 5.92 -15.23
CA PHE A 145 -17.61 7.02 -14.53
C PHE A 145 -16.12 7.13 -14.90
N ASN A 146 -15.62 8.36 -14.98
CA ASN A 146 -14.19 8.61 -15.11
C ASN A 146 -13.56 8.73 -13.72
N THR A 147 -12.81 7.72 -13.29
CA THR A 147 -12.18 7.71 -11.96
C THR A 147 -11.06 8.75 -11.82
N ALA A 148 -10.56 9.34 -12.91
CA ALA A 148 -9.63 10.47 -12.85
C ALA A 148 -10.23 11.75 -12.22
N ASP A 149 -11.55 11.94 -12.30
CA ASP A 149 -12.22 13.07 -11.63
C ASP A 149 -12.18 12.91 -10.09
N ARG A 150 -12.11 11.66 -9.61
CA ARG A 150 -11.94 11.35 -8.19
C ARG A 150 -10.56 11.73 -7.67
N ASP A 151 -9.51 11.63 -8.50
CA ASP A 151 -8.14 12.01 -8.10
C ASP A 151 -8.07 13.47 -7.70
N ARG A 152 -8.76 14.36 -8.43
CA ARG A 152 -8.86 15.78 -8.07
C ARG A 152 -9.54 15.95 -6.71
N SER A 153 -10.67 15.29 -6.51
CA SER A 153 -11.43 15.36 -5.26
C SER A 153 -10.60 14.84 -4.07
N ALA A 154 -9.88 13.72 -4.24
CA ALA A 154 -8.98 13.18 -3.23
C ALA A 154 -7.85 14.16 -2.87
N ASN A 155 -7.24 14.80 -3.87
CA ASN A 155 -6.22 15.83 -3.66
C ASN A 155 -6.74 17.04 -2.89
N GLU A 156 -7.95 17.50 -3.20
CA GLU A 156 -8.61 18.61 -2.50
C GLU A 156 -8.93 18.25 -1.05
N MET A 157 -9.53 17.09 -0.80
CA MET A 157 -9.84 16.60 0.56
C MET A 157 -8.60 16.41 1.43
N LEU A 158 -7.49 15.94 0.84
CA LEU A 158 -6.20 15.83 1.51
C LEU A 158 -5.49 17.18 1.67
N GLY A 159 -5.95 18.24 1.00
CA GLY A 159 -5.25 19.52 0.95
C GLY A 159 -3.85 19.39 0.33
N ALA A 160 -3.67 18.50 -0.65
CA ALA A 160 -2.37 18.05 -1.16
C ALA A 160 -1.49 19.17 -1.74
N TYR A 161 -2.05 20.31 -2.11
CA TYR A 161 -1.25 21.47 -2.53
C TYR A 161 -0.59 22.20 -1.36
N SER A 162 -1.25 22.26 -0.21
CA SER A 162 -0.72 22.90 1.02
C SER A 162 0.03 21.89 1.89
N HIS A 163 -0.37 20.62 1.86
CA HIS A 163 0.23 19.51 2.58
C HIS A 163 0.53 18.36 1.61
N PRO A 164 1.61 18.47 0.82
CA PRO A 164 1.90 17.50 -0.25
C PRO A 164 2.31 16.12 0.25
N PHE A 165 2.68 15.98 1.52
CA PHE A 165 3.26 14.75 2.05
C PHE A 165 2.41 14.14 3.16
N VAL A 166 2.23 12.83 3.07
CA VAL A 166 1.86 11.97 4.19
C VAL A 166 3.14 11.31 4.68
N ILE A 167 3.39 11.35 5.98
CA ILE A 167 4.65 10.90 6.58
C ILE A 167 4.37 9.84 7.64
N PHE A 168 5.09 8.72 7.60
CA PHE A 168 5.08 7.71 8.66
C PHE A 168 6.46 7.58 9.30
N GLN A 169 6.52 7.69 10.62
CA GLN A 169 7.74 7.56 11.43
C GLN A 169 7.56 6.40 12.43
N PRO A 170 8.13 5.22 12.17
CA PRO A 170 8.02 4.10 13.09
C PRO A 170 8.79 4.35 14.39
N TYR A 171 8.22 3.86 15.49
CA TYR A 171 8.89 3.88 16.79
C TYR A 171 10.02 2.82 16.84
N PRO A 172 11.04 3.04 17.68
CA PRO A 172 12.04 2.01 17.94
C PRO A 172 11.40 0.74 18.49
N VAL A 173 11.72 -0.42 17.93
CA VAL A 173 11.12 -1.69 18.33
C VAL A 173 12.04 -2.88 18.04
N SER A 174 12.01 -3.87 18.93
CA SER A 174 12.63 -5.18 18.73
C SER A 174 11.73 -6.04 17.85
N LEU A 175 12.25 -6.51 16.73
CA LEU A 175 11.53 -7.35 15.77
C LEU A 175 11.91 -8.81 15.97
N ALA A 176 10.91 -9.66 16.18
CA ALA A 176 11.08 -11.11 16.22
C ALA A 176 11.14 -11.66 14.78
N LEU A 177 12.30 -11.48 14.14
CA LEU A 177 12.59 -11.85 12.77
C LEU A 177 13.85 -12.71 12.70
N ASP A 178 13.84 -13.71 11.84
CA ASP A 178 15.03 -14.48 11.44
C ASP A 178 15.63 -13.87 10.16
N PRO A 179 16.80 -13.20 10.24
CA PRO A 179 17.43 -12.60 9.07
C PRO A 179 18.05 -13.62 8.10
N SER A 180 18.18 -14.89 8.50
CA SER A 180 18.64 -15.97 7.63
C SER A 180 17.51 -16.61 6.82
N SER A 181 16.25 -16.39 7.23
CA SER A 181 15.08 -16.93 6.56
C SER A 181 14.72 -16.11 5.32
N THR A 182 14.48 -16.80 4.21
CA THR A 182 13.95 -16.21 2.98
C THR A 182 12.42 -16.35 2.86
N ALA A 183 11.78 -16.95 3.87
CA ALA A 183 10.33 -17.04 3.96
C ALA A 183 9.70 -15.69 4.29
N VAL A 184 8.40 -15.57 4.04
CA VAL A 184 7.61 -14.42 4.51
C VAL A 184 7.50 -14.49 6.03
N GLN A 185 7.74 -13.37 6.69
CA GLN A 185 7.62 -13.19 8.14
C GLN A 185 6.68 -12.03 8.42
N HIS A 186 6.06 -12.01 9.59
CA HIS A 186 5.02 -11.03 9.92
C HIS A 186 5.50 -10.09 11.02
N VAL A 187 5.27 -8.79 10.84
CA VAL A 187 5.60 -7.77 11.84
C VAL A 187 4.45 -6.79 12.02
N ARG A 188 4.42 -6.16 13.20
CA ARG A 188 3.58 -4.99 13.45
C ARG A 188 4.48 -3.82 13.78
N LEU A 189 4.32 -2.72 13.05
CA LEU A 189 5.07 -1.49 13.26
C LEU A 189 4.13 -0.38 13.68
N ALA A 190 4.25 0.05 14.93
CA ALA A 190 3.62 1.26 15.43
C ALA A 190 4.50 2.48 15.13
N GLY A 191 3.87 3.62 14.87
CA GLY A 191 4.56 4.87 14.63
C GLY A 191 3.59 6.04 14.51
N ASP A 192 4.16 7.23 14.38
CA ASP A 192 3.39 8.43 14.06
C ASP A 192 3.09 8.45 12.56
N LEU A 193 1.80 8.48 12.23
CA LEU A 193 1.31 8.77 10.90
C LEU A 193 0.85 10.23 10.88
N GLN A 194 1.44 11.03 10.01
CA GLN A 194 1.07 12.42 9.78
C GLN A 194 0.31 12.53 8.46
N ILE A 195 -0.91 13.04 8.53
CA ILE A 195 -1.72 13.41 7.37
C ILE A 195 -2.10 14.88 7.58
N ARG A 196 -1.81 15.71 6.58
CA ARG A 196 -1.89 17.18 6.72
C ARG A 196 -0.99 17.66 7.87
N GLU A 197 -1.54 18.42 8.81
CA GLU A 197 -0.81 18.93 9.97
C GLU A 197 -0.97 18.05 11.21
N VAL A 198 -1.77 16.98 11.13
CA VAL A 198 -2.14 16.15 12.27
C VAL A 198 -1.33 14.86 12.27
N ALA A 199 -0.62 14.61 13.37
CA ALA A 199 0.04 13.34 13.65
C ALA A 199 -0.80 12.50 14.62
N LYS A 200 -0.99 11.22 14.29
CA LYS A 200 -1.65 10.23 15.16
C LYS A 200 -0.86 8.93 15.12
N GLN A 201 -0.86 8.22 16.23
CA GLN A 201 -0.31 6.87 16.27
C GLN A 201 -1.12 5.95 15.35
N SER A 202 -0.44 5.21 14.48
CA SER A 202 -1.00 4.14 13.66
C SER A 202 -0.13 2.89 13.75
N THR A 203 -0.70 1.72 13.49
CA THR A 203 0.04 0.46 13.49
C THR A 203 -0.19 -0.29 12.19
N PHE A 204 0.88 -0.48 11.42
CA PHE A 204 0.87 -1.28 10.21
C PHE A 204 1.11 -2.75 10.55
N ALA A 205 0.27 -3.64 10.00
CA ALA A 205 0.57 -5.06 9.92
C ALA A 205 1.25 -5.32 8.57
N LEU A 206 2.44 -5.91 8.60
CA LEU A 206 3.29 -6.10 7.42
C LEU A 206 3.75 -7.54 7.29
N ASP A 207 3.69 -8.04 6.07
CA ASP A 207 4.49 -9.15 5.59
C ASP A 207 5.85 -8.60 5.16
N VAL A 208 6.93 -9.24 5.61
CA VAL A 208 8.30 -8.87 5.26
C VAL A 208 9.08 -10.07 4.76
N ARG A 209 9.99 -9.85 3.83
CA ARG A 209 10.89 -10.87 3.31
C ARG A 209 12.25 -10.25 3.00
N LEU A 210 13.30 -10.82 3.60
CA LEU A 210 14.67 -10.51 3.24
C LEU A 210 15.18 -11.57 2.27
N LYS A 211 15.56 -11.16 1.06
CA LYS A 211 16.11 -12.07 0.04
C LYS A 211 17.15 -11.33 -0.77
N ASP A 212 18.32 -11.93 -0.99
CA ASP A 212 19.38 -11.37 -1.84
C ASP A 212 19.81 -9.94 -1.46
N ASN A 213 19.85 -9.59 -0.16
CA ASN A 213 20.07 -8.23 0.37
C ASN A 213 19.02 -7.19 -0.05
N GLN A 214 17.81 -7.64 -0.38
CA GLN A 214 16.65 -6.80 -0.62
C GLN A 214 15.59 -7.12 0.42
N LEU A 215 15.09 -6.08 1.07
CA LEU A 215 13.95 -6.16 1.97
C LEU A 215 12.69 -5.79 1.18
N SER A 216 11.77 -6.74 1.05
CA SER A 216 10.41 -6.48 0.57
C SER A 216 9.47 -6.42 1.76
N ALA A 217 8.60 -5.42 1.84
CA ALA A 217 7.59 -5.30 2.87
C ALA A 217 6.24 -4.95 2.22
N ALA A 218 5.14 -5.57 2.64
CA ALA A 218 3.82 -5.20 2.17
C ALA A 218 2.78 -5.39 3.26
N GLY A 219 1.75 -4.56 3.26
CA GLY A 219 0.69 -4.66 4.26
C GLY A 219 -0.12 -3.39 4.35
N ASN A 220 -0.80 -3.22 5.48
CA ASN A 220 -1.78 -2.15 5.63
C ASN A 220 -2.00 -1.72 7.08
N THR A 221 -2.69 -0.59 7.21
CA THR A 221 -3.35 -0.14 8.43
C THR A 221 -4.71 0.45 8.07
N MET A 222 -5.55 0.65 9.07
CA MET A 222 -6.88 1.24 8.91
C MET A 222 -6.97 2.49 9.78
N VAL A 223 -7.47 3.58 9.20
CA VAL A 223 -7.52 4.89 9.85
C VAL A 223 -8.90 5.49 9.73
N GLN A 224 -9.30 6.24 10.76
CA GLN A 224 -10.46 7.11 10.72
C GLN A 224 -10.01 8.47 10.17
N VAL A 225 -10.34 8.80 8.93
CA VAL A 225 -9.76 9.99 8.26
C VAL A 225 -10.19 11.32 8.89
N GLY A 226 -11.34 11.33 9.57
CA GLY A 226 -11.79 12.47 10.37
C GLY A 226 -10.86 12.83 11.52
N ASP A 227 -10.10 11.86 12.07
CA ASP A 227 -9.12 12.12 13.14
C ASP A 227 -7.93 12.95 12.66
N PHE A 228 -7.74 13.04 11.34
CA PHE A 228 -6.73 13.84 10.66
C PHE A 228 -7.33 15.12 10.04
N GLY A 229 -8.59 15.42 10.33
CA GLY A 229 -9.32 16.55 9.77
C GLY A 229 -9.65 16.39 8.28
N VAL A 230 -9.55 15.19 7.71
CA VAL A 230 -9.97 14.93 6.33
C VAL A 230 -11.46 14.63 6.33
N GLU A 231 -12.21 15.43 5.59
CA GLU A 231 -13.65 15.25 5.42
C GLU A 231 -13.90 14.47 4.13
N VAL A 232 -14.68 13.39 4.22
CA VAL A 232 -15.11 12.61 3.06
C VAL A 232 -16.63 12.70 2.89
N PRO A 233 -17.14 12.69 1.65
CA PRO A 233 -18.56 12.85 1.39
C PRO A 233 -19.41 11.81 2.12
N GLN A 234 -20.26 12.27 3.02
CA GLN A 234 -21.27 11.40 3.65
C GLN A 234 -22.54 11.31 2.80
N GLU A 235 -22.85 12.37 2.05
CA GLU A 235 -23.97 12.45 1.10
C GLU A 235 -23.64 13.50 0.00
N ALA A 236 -22.69 13.21 -0.91
CA ALA A 236 -22.42 14.15 -2.01
C ALA A 236 -23.55 14.08 -3.05
N GLY A 237 -24.44 15.10 -3.02
CA GLY A 237 -25.55 15.25 -3.97
C GLY A 237 -26.60 14.13 -3.93
N GLY A 238 -26.57 13.25 -2.93
CA GLY A 238 -27.38 12.02 -2.90
C GLY A 238 -26.84 10.88 -3.76
N PHE A 239 -25.63 11.03 -4.35
CA PHE A 239 -25.07 10.09 -5.32
C PHE A 239 -23.94 9.22 -4.78
N VAL A 240 -23.06 9.74 -3.92
CA VAL A 240 -21.99 8.93 -3.31
C VAL A 240 -21.83 9.19 -1.82
N ARG A 241 -21.56 8.11 -1.09
CA ARG A 241 -21.17 8.10 0.32
C ARG A 241 -19.88 7.31 0.49
N VAL A 242 -18.93 7.87 1.22
CA VAL A 242 -17.64 7.25 1.53
C VAL A 242 -17.62 6.86 3.01
N ASP A 243 -17.22 5.62 3.30
CA ASP A 243 -16.90 5.18 4.66
C ASP A 243 -15.65 5.95 5.15
N PRO A 244 -15.73 6.71 6.26
CA PRO A 244 -14.57 7.44 6.78
C PRO A 244 -13.48 6.53 7.36
N GLN A 245 -13.73 5.24 7.50
CA GLN A 245 -12.70 4.25 7.83
C GLN A 245 -11.99 3.79 6.54
N ILE A 246 -10.78 4.28 6.34
CA ILE A 246 -9.98 4.07 5.13
C ILE A 246 -8.82 3.12 5.41
N THR A 247 -8.57 2.19 4.50
CA THR A 247 -7.39 1.33 4.56
C THR A 247 -6.24 2.00 3.82
N LEU A 248 -5.09 2.14 4.47
CA LEU A 248 -3.83 2.55 3.84
C LEU A 248 -3.00 1.30 3.55
N GLU A 249 -2.49 1.16 2.32
CA GLU A 249 -1.74 -0.02 1.89
C GLU A 249 -0.35 0.36 1.36
N VAL A 250 0.62 -0.53 1.56
CA VAL A 250 2.01 -0.34 1.14
C VAL A 250 2.58 -1.61 0.51
N SER A 251 3.48 -1.44 -0.45
CA SER A 251 4.41 -2.43 -0.98
C SER A 251 5.75 -1.74 -1.17
N LEU A 252 6.72 -2.02 -0.32
CA LEU A 252 8.01 -1.34 -0.28
C LEU A 252 9.13 -2.30 -0.67
N VAL A 253 10.07 -1.79 -1.43
CA VAL A 253 11.35 -2.43 -1.73
C VAL A 253 12.45 -1.57 -1.11
N LEU A 254 13.28 -2.14 -0.26
CA LEU A 254 14.42 -1.44 0.33
C LEU A 254 15.74 -2.15 0.05
N LEU A 255 16.78 -1.35 -0.18
CA LEU A 255 18.16 -1.80 -0.27
C LEU A 255 19.01 -1.07 0.78
N LYS A 256 19.98 -1.80 1.34
CA LYS A 256 20.97 -1.26 2.25
C LYS A 256 21.90 -0.28 1.51
N VAL A 257 22.20 0.88 2.12
CA VAL A 257 23.06 1.94 1.56
C VAL A 257 24.32 2.15 2.38
#